data_AF-A0A969KNM7-F1
#
_entry.id   AF-A0A969KNM7-F1
#
_cell.length_a   1.000
_cell.length_b   1.000
_cell.length_c   1.000
_cell.angle_alpha   90.00
_cell.angle_beta   90.00
_cell.angle_gamma   90.00
#
_symmetry.space_group_name_H-M   'P 1'
#
loop_
_entity.id
_entity.type
_entity.pdbx_description
1 polymer ?
#
loop_
_entity_poly.entity_id
_entity_poly.type
_entity_poly.pdbx_seq_one_letter_code
_entity_poly.pdbx_strand_id
1 'polypeptide(L)'
;MSAEIEAIAKDIVDCAFIVHKQFGPGLLESAYQACHAYELRKRGRTVLTELKLPIIYDGQEFDEGYRIDEFVDNLVIIENKAVDNILPIHMAQLITYLKLKNCKLGFLINWNVKLIKNGIQRVVNGLEEPIIRGRIYQKILAAFAHFAVQKQMTNFSPRPSQQNILQYTGGRLGIAAVPGAGKTHILSALAAQIIQNNQLQDGQEVLVVTLVNSAVDNFENRIKGFFENKLTALYKYRVRTLHGLAHDIV
;
A
#
# COMPACT_ATOMS: atom_id res chain seq x y z
N MET A 1 2.32 -25.64 -5.87
CA MET A 1 0.88 -25.35 -5.68
C MET A 1 0.10 -26.57 -6.16
N SER A 2 -0.98 -26.99 -5.49
CA SER A 2 -1.68 -28.24 -5.84
C SER A 2 -2.51 -28.07 -7.12
N ALA A 3 -2.76 -29.17 -7.83
CA ALA A 3 -3.59 -29.17 -9.05
C ALA A 3 -5.02 -28.65 -8.80
N GLU A 4 -5.55 -28.91 -7.60
CA GLU A 4 -6.85 -28.41 -7.16
C GLU A 4 -6.89 -26.88 -7.06
N ILE A 5 -5.87 -26.26 -6.45
CA ILE A 5 -5.79 -24.79 -6.34
C ILE A 5 -5.70 -24.13 -7.73
N GLU A 6 -5.00 -24.74 -8.69
CA GLU A 6 -4.97 -24.24 -10.07
C GLU A 6 -6.32 -24.37 -10.78
N ALA A 7 -7.07 -25.45 -10.52
CA ALA A 7 -8.42 -25.61 -11.05
C ALA A 7 -9.37 -24.53 -10.51
N ILE A 8 -9.30 -24.25 -9.20
CA ILE A 8 -10.07 -23.16 -8.57
C ILE A 8 -9.67 -21.81 -9.17
N ALA A 9 -8.37 -21.54 -9.31
CA ALA A 9 -7.85 -20.31 -9.89
C ALA A 9 -8.39 -20.06 -11.31
N LYS A 10 -8.43 -21.12 -12.14
CA LYS A 10 -8.99 -21.05 -13.49
C LYS A 10 -10.47 -20.70 -13.46
N ASP A 11 -11.26 -21.36 -12.61
CA ASP A 11 -12.69 -21.08 -12.48
C ASP A 11 -12.96 -19.64 -12.03
N ILE A 12 -12.17 -19.10 -11.09
CA ILE A 12 -12.25 -17.70 -10.65
C ILE A 12 -12.05 -16.75 -11.84
N VAL A 13 -10.97 -16.93 -12.62
CA VAL A 13 -10.70 -16.04 -13.76
C VAL A 13 -11.77 -16.14 -14.82
N ASP A 14 -12.23 -17.36 -15.15
CA ASP A 14 -13.28 -17.56 -16.15
C ASP A 14 -14.62 -16.95 -15.70
N CYS A 15 -15.00 -17.11 -14.44
CA CYS A 15 -16.23 -16.53 -13.89
C CYS A 15 -16.16 -15.00 -13.88
N ALA A 16 -15.03 -14.42 -13.47
CA ALA A 16 -14.83 -12.98 -13.54
C ALA A 16 -14.94 -12.44 -14.96
N PHE A 17 -14.42 -13.18 -15.95
CA PHE A 17 -14.59 -12.82 -17.36
C PHE A 17 -16.05 -12.86 -17.82
N ILE A 18 -16.82 -13.89 -17.43
CA ILE A 18 -18.25 -14.00 -17.77
C ILE A 18 -19.03 -12.79 -17.21
N VAL A 19 -18.83 -12.48 -15.93
CA VAL A 19 -19.52 -11.36 -15.27
C VAL A 19 -19.14 -10.02 -15.89
N HIS A 20 -17.84 -9.76 -16.09
CA HIS A 20 -17.38 -8.49 -16.67
C HIS A 20 -17.78 -8.33 -18.13
N LYS A 21 -17.81 -9.42 -18.91
CA LYS A 21 -18.30 -9.39 -20.30
C LYS A 21 -19.78 -8.99 -20.38
N GLN A 22 -20.59 -9.41 -19.41
CA GLN A 22 -22.01 -9.12 -19.37
C GLN A 22 -22.29 -7.67 -18.98
N PHE A 23 -21.60 -7.14 -17.96
CA PHE A 23 -21.95 -5.85 -17.36
C PHE A 23 -20.97 -4.71 -17.66
N GLY A 24 -19.74 -5.02 -18.06
CA GLY A 24 -18.66 -4.05 -18.12
C GLY A 24 -18.36 -3.45 -16.74
N PRO A 25 -17.62 -2.32 -16.66
CA PRO A 25 -17.45 -1.54 -15.43
C PRO A 25 -18.70 -0.70 -15.11
N GLY A 26 -18.94 -0.42 -13.82
CA GLY A 26 -19.94 0.55 -13.36
C GLY A 26 -20.95 0.04 -12.32
N LEU A 27 -20.92 -1.26 -11.98
CA LEU A 27 -21.73 -1.77 -10.87
C LEU A 27 -21.06 -1.51 -9.51
N LEU A 28 -21.85 -1.61 -8.44
CA LEU A 28 -21.34 -1.64 -7.07
C LEU A 28 -20.51 -2.91 -6.84
N GLU A 29 -19.53 -2.82 -5.95
CA GLU A 29 -18.66 -3.95 -5.56
C GLU A 29 -19.47 -5.18 -5.11
N SER A 30 -20.50 -4.97 -4.28
CA SER A 30 -21.38 -6.03 -3.79
C SER A 30 -22.18 -6.72 -4.90
N ALA A 31 -22.51 -6.00 -5.98
CA ALA A 31 -23.20 -6.59 -7.13
C ALA A 31 -22.26 -7.52 -7.91
N TYR A 32 -21.00 -7.11 -8.13
CA TYR A 32 -20.01 -7.97 -8.75
C TYR A 32 -19.73 -9.22 -7.92
N GLN A 33 -19.52 -9.07 -6.61
CA GLN A 33 -19.33 -10.17 -5.67
C GLN A 33 -20.50 -11.18 -5.74
N ALA A 34 -21.75 -10.70 -5.72
CA ALA A 34 -22.92 -11.56 -5.79
C ALA A 34 -22.98 -12.36 -7.12
N CYS A 35 -22.73 -11.69 -8.25
CA CYS A 35 -22.70 -12.34 -9.56
C CYS A 35 -21.54 -13.33 -9.70
N HIS A 36 -20.36 -12.96 -9.21
CA HIS A 36 -19.16 -13.77 -9.30
C HIS A 36 -19.28 -15.05 -8.45
N ALA A 37 -19.73 -14.91 -7.20
CA ALA A 37 -20.02 -16.04 -6.32
C ALA A 37 -21.10 -16.97 -6.92
N TYR A 38 -22.11 -16.42 -7.60
CA TYR A 38 -23.13 -17.21 -8.30
C TYR A 38 -22.54 -18.04 -9.44
N GLU A 39 -21.71 -17.46 -10.32
CA GLU A 39 -21.07 -18.20 -11.43
C GLU A 39 -20.13 -19.30 -10.92
N LEU A 40 -19.37 -19.04 -9.86
CA LEU A 40 -18.53 -20.05 -9.20
C LEU A 40 -19.37 -21.20 -8.63
N ARG A 41 -20.46 -20.90 -7.92
CA ARG A 41 -21.37 -21.93 -7.36
C ARG A 41 -22.03 -22.77 -8.45
N LYS A 42 -22.37 -22.16 -9.59
CA LYS A 42 -22.89 -22.87 -10.77
C LYS A 42 -21.90 -23.89 -11.34
N ARG A 43 -20.60 -23.67 -11.16
CA ARG A 43 -19.52 -24.63 -11.48
C ARG A 43 -19.28 -25.67 -10.40
N GLY A 44 -20.10 -25.71 -9.34
CA GLY A 44 -19.99 -26.66 -8.25
C GLY A 44 -19.01 -26.25 -7.15
N ARG A 45 -18.50 -25.02 -7.16
CA ARG A 45 -17.61 -24.50 -6.11
C ARG A 45 -18.40 -24.11 -4.86
N THR A 46 -17.82 -24.37 -3.69
CA THR A 46 -18.31 -23.81 -2.43
C THR A 46 -17.75 -22.41 -2.27
N VAL A 47 -18.62 -21.40 -2.19
CA VAL A 47 -18.21 -20.00 -2.02
C VAL A 47 -18.88 -19.43 -0.79
N LEU A 48 -18.09 -19.15 0.25
CA LEU A 48 -18.52 -18.35 1.40
C LEU A 48 -18.28 -16.88 1.09
N THR A 49 -19.22 -16.01 1.45
CA THR A 49 -19.13 -14.57 1.19
C THR A 49 -19.23 -13.79 2.48
N GLU A 50 -18.57 -12.63 2.57
CA GLU A 50 -18.55 -11.78 3.77
C GLU A 50 -18.09 -12.55 5.03
N LEU A 51 -17.15 -13.47 4.85
CA LEU A 51 -16.70 -14.36 5.91
C LEU A 51 -15.91 -13.56 6.94
N LYS A 52 -16.42 -13.52 8.17
CA LYS A 52 -15.73 -12.87 9.28
C LYS A 52 -14.37 -13.50 9.54
N LEU A 53 -13.38 -12.65 9.78
CA LEU A 53 -12.02 -13.05 10.09
C LEU A 53 -11.59 -12.41 11.40
N PRO A 54 -11.89 -13.07 12.54
CA PRO A 54 -11.52 -12.54 13.83
C PRO A 54 -10.00 -12.49 13.98
N ILE A 55 -9.52 -11.48 14.71
CA ILE A 55 -8.11 -11.34 15.07
C ILE A 55 -7.91 -11.71 16.53
N ILE A 56 -6.77 -12.33 16.81
CA ILE A 56 -6.35 -12.60 18.18
C ILE A 56 -5.34 -11.53 18.57
N TYR A 57 -5.71 -10.72 19.56
CA TYR A 57 -4.83 -9.71 20.15
C TYR A 57 -4.80 -9.91 21.67
N ASP A 58 -3.60 -10.11 22.22
CA ASP A 58 -3.39 -10.39 23.64
C ASP A 58 -4.25 -11.55 24.19
N GLY A 59 -4.37 -12.62 23.40
CA GLY A 59 -5.18 -13.79 23.74
C GLY A 59 -6.69 -13.57 23.68
N GLN A 60 -7.15 -12.37 23.37
CA GLN A 60 -8.56 -12.04 23.17
C GLN A 60 -8.91 -12.05 21.69
N GLU A 61 -10.08 -12.57 21.37
CA GLU A 61 -10.63 -12.61 20.02
C GLU A 61 -11.48 -11.36 19.76
N PHE A 62 -11.17 -10.65 18.68
CA PHE A 62 -11.90 -9.50 18.20
C PHE A 62 -12.49 -9.81 16.83
N ASP A 63 -13.80 -9.65 16.70
CA ASP A 63 -14.56 -9.89 15.47
C ASP A 63 -14.78 -8.59 14.65
N GLU A 64 -14.15 -7.52 15.10
CA GLU A 64 -14.24 -6.19 14.53
C GLU A 64 -13.16 -5.97 13.45
N GLY A 65 -13.60 -5.81 12.20
CA GLY A 65 -12.84 -5.07 11.19
C GLY A 65 -12.35 -5.85 9.97
N TYR A 66 -12.41 -7.18 9.96
CA TYR A 66 -11.99 -7.96 8.79
C TYR A 66 -13.08 -8.91 8.29
N ARG A 67 -13.40 -8.78 7.00
CA ARG A 67 -14.34 -9.64 6.28
C ARG A 67 -13.70 -10.00 4.95
N ILE A 68 -13.67 -11.30 4.67
CA ILE A 68 -13.25 -11.82 3.38
C ILE A 68 -14.46 -11.76 2.45
N ASP A 69 -14.34 -11.05 1.34
CA ASP A 69 -15.43 -10.90 0.37
C ASP A 69 -15.87 -12.25 -0.18
N GLU A 70 -14.93 -13.10 -0.62
CA GLU A 70 -15.22 -14.48 -1.02
C GLU A 70 -14.11 -15.46 -0.59
N PHE A 71 -14.52 -16.63 -0.09
CA PHE A 71 -13.65 -17.75 0.24
C PHE A 71 -14.12 -19.02 -0.47
N VAL A 72 -13.32 -19.47 -1.43
CA VAL A 72 -13.66 -20.53 -2.39
C VAL A 72 -13.01 -21.85 -1.97
N ASP A 73 -13.84 -22.89 -1.85
CA ASP A 73 -13.47 -24.26 -1.47
C ASP A 73 -12.57 -24.37 -0.22
N ASN A 74 -12.65 -23.37 0.67
CA ASN A 74 -11.76 -23.21 1.82
C ASN A 74 -10.25 -23.16 1.49
N LEU A 75 -9.90 -22.75 0.26
CA LEU A 75 -8.52 -22.79 -0.25
C LEU A 75 -8.05 -21.47 -0.86
N VAL A 76 -8.95 -20.70 -1.47
CA VAL A 76 -8.61 -19.47 -2.21
C VAL A 76 -9.47 -18.30 -1.75
N ILE A 77 -8.82 -17.17 -1.46
CA ILE A 77 -9.47 -15.93 -1.02
C ILE A 77 -9.60 -14.97 -2.21
N ILE A 78 -10.73 -14.28 -2.32
CA ILE A 78 -10.91 -13.19 -3.28
C ILE A 78 -11.28 -11.92 -2.51
N GLU A 79 -10.61 -10.82 -2.87
CA GLU A 79 -10.95 -9.45 -2.49
C GLU A 79 -11.47 -8.73 -3.73
N ASN A 80 -12.70 -8.25 -3.67
CA ASN A 80 -13.36 -7.52 -4.75
C ASN A 80 -13.14 -6.01 -4.57
N LYS A 81 -12.96 -5.30 -5.67
CA LYS A 81 -12.92 -3.84 -5.70
C LYS A 81 -13.65 -3.29 -6.91
N ALA A 82 -14.37 -2.18 -6.76
CA ALA A 82 -14.94 -1.43 -7.89
C ALA A 82 -14.50 0.04 -7.82
N VAL A 83 -13.19 0.27 -7.96
CA VAL A 83 -12.56 1.59 -7.72
C VAL A 83 -11.69 2.01 -8.90
N ASP A 84 -11.52 3.31 -9.11
CA ASP A 84 -10.68 3.83 -10.20
C ASP A 84 -9.24 3.33 -10.14
N ASN A 85 -8.67 3.25 -8.92
CA ASN A 85 -7.31 2.80 -8.71
C ASN A 85 -7.21 1.85 -7.52
N ILE A 86 -6.55 0.71 -7.73
CA ILE A 86 -6.14 -0.16 -6.63
C ILE A 86 -5.04 0.53 -5.82
N LEU A 87 -5.29 0.75 -4.54
CA LEU A 87 -4.32 1.29 -3.59
C LEU A 87 -3.53 0.15 -2.93
N PRO A 88 -2.28 0.39 -2.49
CA PRO A 88 -1.46 -0.62 -1.80
C PRO A 88 -2.14 -1.27 -0.58
N ILE A 89 -3.04 -0.53 0.10
CA ILE A 89 -3.78 -1.04 1.26
C ILE A 89 -4.70 -2.21 0.90
N HIS A 90 -5.29 -2.24 -0.30
CA HIS A 90 -6.14 -3.35 -0.75
C HIS A 90 -5.32 -4.64 -0.90
N MET A 91 -4.09 -4.52 -1.42
CA MET A 91 -3.15 -5.65 -1.50
C MET A 91 -2.70 -6.12 -0.11
N ALA A 92 -2.38 -5.17 0.78
CA ALA A 92 -1.99 -5.48 2.15
C ALA A 92 -3.11 -6.18 2.94
N GLN A 93 -4.37 -5.81 2.69
CA GLN A 93 -5.55 -6.48 3.25
C GLN A 93 -5.64 -7.94 2.79
N LEU A 94 -5.57 -8.20 1.48
CA LEU A 94 -5.57 -9.56 0.94
C LEU A 94 -4.41 -10.42 1.51
N ILE A 95 -3.19 -9.86 1.62
CA ILE A 95 -2.05 -10.56 2.21
C ILE A 95 -2.31 -10.89 3.69
N THR A 96 -2.92 -9.98 4.44
CA THR A 96 -3.33 -10.22 5.83
C THR A 96 -4.31 -11.39 5.92
N TYR A 97 -5.29 -11.45 5.01
CA TYR A 97 -6.27 -12.55 4.96
C TYR A 97 -5.62 -13.89 4.67
N LEU A 98 -4.71 -13.94 3.70
CA LEU A 98 -3.95 -15.15 3.37
C LEU A 98 -3.12 -15.66 4.55
N LYS A 99 -2.50 -14.76 5.32
CA LYS A 99 -1.72 -15.12 6.51
C LYS A 99 -2.60 -15.64 7.64
N LEU A 100 -3.68 -14.93 7.98
CA LEU A 100 -4.57 -15.29 9.09
C LEU A 100 -5.35 -16.59 8.81
N LYS A 101 -5.76 -16.84 7.56
CA LYS A 101 -6.41 -18.10 7.16
C LYS A 101 -5.44 -19.20 6.71
N ASN A 102 -4.12 -18.96 6.76
CA ASN A 102 -3.11 -19.89 6.27
C ASN A 102 -3.37 -20.40 4.84
N CYS A 103 -3.87 -19.52 3.96
CA CYS A 103 -4.15 -19.83 2.57
C CYS A 103 -2.95 -19.49 1.70
N LYS A 104 -2.72 -20.28 0.64
CA LYS A 104 -1.56 -20.13 -0.27
C LYS A 104 -1.84 -19.22 -1.46
N LEU A 105 -3.10 -19.01 -1.81
CA LEU A 105 -3.49 -18.27 -3.00
C LEU A 105 -4.66 -17.34 -2.72
N GLY A 106 -4.57 -16.12 -3.26
CA GLY A 106 -5.70 -15.20 -3.32
C GLY A 106 -5.73 -14.36 -4.59
N PHE A 107 -6.84 -13.67 -4.81
CA PHE A 107 -7.07 -12.78 -5.93
C PHE A 107 -7.58 -11.42 -5.45
N LEU A 108 -7.00 -10.35 -5.97
CA LEU A 108 -7.59 -9.01 -5.88
C LEU A 108 -8.19 -8.70 -7.25
N ILE A 109 -9.51 -8.48 -7.31
CA ILE A 109 -10.24 -8.25 -8.56
C ILE A 109 -10.81 -6.83 -8.56
N ASN A 110 -10.23 -5.95 -9.36
CA ASN A 110 -10.82 -4.64 -9.66
C ASN A 110 -11.76 -4.73 -10.86
N TRP A 111 -13.04 -4.54 -10.64
CA TRP A 111 -14.09 -4.60 -11.67
C TRP A 111 -14.20 -3.31 -12.48
N ASN A 112 -13.72 -2.18 -11.95
CA ASN A 112 -13.77 -0.87 -12.61
C ASN A 112 -12.60 -0.69 -13.60
N VAL A 113 -12.53 -1.58 -14.59
CA VAL A 113 -11.52 -1.57 -15.65
C VAL A 113 -12.17 -1.80 -17.01
N LYS A 114 -11.54 -1.29 -18.08
CA LYS A 114 -12.02 -1.54 -19.46
C LYS A 114 -11.90 -3.01 -19.87
N LEU A 115 -10.85 -3.69 -19.42
CA LEU A 115 -10.62 -5.11 -19.70
C LEU A 115 -10.33 -5.83 -18.38
N ILE A 116 -11.13 -6.85 -18.04
CA ILE A 116 -11.04 -7.54 -16.74
C ILE A 116 -9.66 -8.14 -16.45
N LYS A 117 -8.92 -8.58 -17.48
CA LYS A 117 -7.55 -9.10 -17.32
C LYS A 117 -6.59 -8.09 -16.66
N ASN A 118 -6.88 -6.79 -16.77
CA ASN A 118 -6.09 -5.73 -16.15
C ASN A 118 -6.50 -5.47 -14.69
N GLY A 119 -7.68 -5.96 -14.29
CA GLY A 119 -8.24 -5.82 -12.94
C GLY A 119 -7.93 -7.01 -12.04
N ILE A 120 -7.57 -8.17 -12.60
CA ILE A 120 -7.27 -9.39 -11.83
C ILE A 120 -5.80 -9.42 -11.45
N GLN A 121 -5.51 -9.45 -10.15
CA GLN A 121 -4.17 -9.66 -9.60
C GLN A 121 -4.14 -10.96 -8.79
N ARG A 122 -3.25 -11.88 -9.17
CA ARG A 122 -3.03 -13.16 -8.49
C ARG A 122 -1.93 -12.99 -7.42
N VAL A 123 -2.20 -13.41 -6.19
CA VAL A 123 -1.29 -13.25 -5.04
C VAL A 123 -1.01 -14.60 -4.41
N VAL A 124 0.27 -14.98 -4.30
CA VAL A 124 0.70 -16.24 -3.70
C VAL A 124 1.35 -15.98 -2.35
N ASN A 125 0.90 -16.70 -1.33
CA ASN A 125 1.48 -16.71 0.01
C ASN A 125 2.29 -18.00 0.21
N GLY A 126 3.51 -17.88 0.72
CA GLY A 126 4.38 -19.03 0.96
C GLY A 126 5.04 -19.65 -0.27
N LEU A 127 5.47 -18.83 -1.25
CA LEU A 127 6.74 -19.17 -1.94
C LEU A 127 7.79 -19.34 -0.83
N GLU A 128 8.62 -20.38 -0.87
CA GLU A 128 9.66 -20.60 0.15
C GLU A 128 10.47 -19.32 0.34
N GLU A 129 10.09 -18.53 1.33
CA GLU A 129 11.00 -17.65 2.00
C GLU A 129 11.83 -18.54 2.91
N PRO A 130 13.14 -18.28 3.03
CA PRO A 130 13.96 -18.99 3.98
C PRO A 130 13.24 -19.00 5.32
N ILE A 131 13.22 -20.13 6.02
CA ILE A 131 12.64 -20.18 7.37
C ILE A 131 13.44 -19.19 8.21
N ILE A 132 12.87 -18.00 8.44
CA ILE A 132 13.44 -17.04 9.38
C ILE A 132 12.44 -16.80 10.50
N ARG A 133 12.64 -17.55 11.59
CA ARG A 133 11.95 -17.33 12.85
C ARG A 133 12.38 -16.00 13.46
N GLY A 134 11.39 -15.17 13.84
CA GLY A 134 11.53 -14.05 14.78
C GLY A 134 12.30 -12.82 14.27
N ARG A 135 11.76 -11.60 14.52
CA ARG A 135 12.30 -10.24 14.26
C ARG A 135 12.78 -9.91 12.83
N ILE A 136 13.21 -10.90 12.05
CA ILE A 136 13.76 -10.76 10.71
C ILE A 136 12.62 -10.60 9.70
N TYR A 137 11.44 -11.19 9.92
CA TYR A 137 10.26 -10.90 9.08
C TYR A 137 9.85 -9.42 9.12
N GLN A 138 9.95 -8.76 10.29
CA GLN A 138 9.76 -7.31 10.38
C GLN A 138 10.92 -6.52 9.75
N LYS A 139 12.17 -6.99 9.86
CA LYS A 139 13.31 -6.39 9.15
C LYS A 139 13.28 -6.61 7.64
N ILE A 140 12.69 -7.70 7.17
CA ILE A 140 12.55 -8.06 5.75
C ILE A 140 11.37 -7.32 5.13
N LEU A 141 10.23 -7.18 5.84
CA LEU A 141 9.18 -6.22 5.46
C LEU A 141 9.72 -4.78 5.43
N ALA A 142 10.57 -4.40 6.39
CA ALA A 142 11.26 -3.12 6.38
C ALA A 142 12.28 -3.01 5.24
N ALA A 143 12.99 -4.08 4.88
CA ALA A 143 13.98 -4.10 3.79
C ALA A 143 13.35 -4.21 2.40
N PHE A 144 12.21 -4.88 2.24
CA PHE A 144 11.41 -4.89 1.01
C PHE A 144 10.64 -3.59 0.83
N ALA A 145 10.17 -2.97 1.92
CA ALA A 145 9.76 -1.57 1.89
C ALA A 145 10.94 -0.68 1.48
N HIS A 146 12.15 -0.90 2.01
CA HIS A 146 13.36 -0.18 1.60
C HIS A 146 13.73 -0.38 0.11
N PHE A 147 13.57 -1.59 -0.42
CA PHE A 147 13.89 -1.94 -1.81
C PHE A 147 12.82 -1.46 -2.81
N ALA A 148 11.55 -1.47 -2.40
CA ALA A 148 10.45 -0.87 -3.16
C ALA A 148 10.54 0.67 -3.14
N VAL A 149 10.92 1.27 -2.00
CA VAL A 149 11.21 2.70 -1.86
C VAL A 149 12.39 3.13 -2.75
N GLN A 150 13.44 2.31 -2.87
CA GLN A 150 14.56 2.62 -3.78
C GLN A 150 14.16 2.64 -5.27
N LYS A 151 13.17 1.84 -5.68
CA LYS A 151 12.70 1.80 -7.08
C LYS A 151 11.63 2.86 -7.39
N GLN A 152 11.07 3.50 -6.36
CA GLN A 152 10.03 4.54 -6.44
C GLN A 152 10.56 5.96 -6.22
N MET A 153 11.80 6.25 -6.61
CA MET A 153 12.17 7.64 -6.94
C MET A 153 11.49 8.03 -8.26
N THR A 154 10.20 8.36 -8.23
CA THR A 154 9.50 8.92 -9.39
C THR A 154 10.05 10.32 -9.70
N ASN A 155 10.83 10.40 -10.79
CA ASN A 155 11.19 11.57 -11.61
C ASN A 155 12.10 12.68 -11.04
N PHE A 156 12.76 12.51 -9.89
CA PHE A 156 13.78 13.47 -9.44
C PHE A 156 15.19 12.86 -9.51
N SER A 157 16.00 13.34 -10.45
CA SER A 157 17.42 13.00 -10.52
C SER A 157 18.24 14.12 -9.86
N PRO A 158 18.79 13.91 -8.65
CA PRO A 158 19.64 14.89 -7.99
C PRO A 158 20.92 15.09 -8.81
N ARG A 159 21.40 16.35 -8.87
CA ARG A 159 22.70 16.63 -9.49
C ARG A 159 23.81 15.91 -8.71
N PRO A 160 24.96 15.59 -9.32
CA PRO A 160 26.05 14.90 -8.63
C PRO A 160 26.47 15.55 -7.30
N SER A 161 26.50 16.88 -7.25
CA SER A 161 26.81 17.64 -6.03
C SER A 161 25.75 17.55 -4.91
N GLN A 162 24.57 17.04 -5.22
CA GLN A 162 23.42 16.92 -4.32
C GLN A 162 23.18 15.48 -3.85
N GLN A 163 23.83 14.48 -4.46
CA GLN A 163 23.63 13.07 -4.13
C GLN A 163 23.99 12.76 -2.67
N ASN A 164 25.05 13.39 -2.16
CA ASN A 164 25.50 13.23 -0.77
C ASN A 164 24.47 13.75 0.25
N ILE A 165 23.55 14.65 -0.14
CA ILE A 165 22.50 15.17 0.75
C ILE A 165 21.47 14.07 1.06
N LEU A 166 21.18 13.19 0.09
CA LEU A 166 20.25 12.06 0.29
C LEU A 166 20.87 10.91 1.09
N GLN A 167 22.18 10.94 1.34
CA GLN A 167 22.87 9.97 2.19
C GLN A 167 22.91 10.41 3.66
N TYR A 168 22.20 11.48 4.03
CA TYR A 168 22.13 11.96 5.40
C TYR A 168 21.49 10.92 6.34
N THR A 169 22.20 10.60 7.42
CA THR A 169 21.77 9.60 8.42
C THR A 169 21.59 10.15 9.83
N GLY A 170 22.03 11.39 10.09
CA GLY A 170 21.90 12.06 11.40
C GLY A 170 22.91 13.19 11.60
N GLY A 171 22.76 13.95 12.69
CA GLY A 171 23.66 15.05 13.07
C GLY A 171 23.21 16.42 12.55
N ARG A 172 24.15 17.32 12.25
CA ARG A 172 23.86 18.63 11.63
C ARG A 172 24.37 18.63 10.20
N LEU A 173 23.54 19.04 9.25
CA LEU A 173 23.89 19.17 7.84
C LEU A 173 23.67 20.61 7.37
N GLY A 174 24.70 21.20 6.76
CA GLY A 174 24.61 22.49 6.09
C GLY A 174 24.62 22.32 4.58
N ILE A 175 23.73 23.00 3.86
CA ILE A 175 23.67 22.98 2.40
C ILE A 175 23.91 24.41 1.89
N ALA A 176 25.13 24.68 1.43
CA ALA A 176 25.43 25.91 0.71
C ALA A 176 24.92 25.78 -0.74
N ALA A 177 24.13 26.74 -1.21
CA ALA A 177 23.85 26.80 -2.65
C ALA A 177 23.45 28.20 -3.11
N VAL A 178 23.60 28.46 -4.41
CA VAL A 178 23.15 29.67 -5.11
C VAL A 178 21.63 29.67 -5.36
N PRO A 179 20.98 30.82 -5.58
CA PRO A 179 19.57 30.88 -6.01
C PRO A 179 19.31 29.97 -7.21
N GLY A 180 18.15 29.29 -7.24
CA GLY A 180 17.80 28.37 -8.34
C GLY A 180 18.52 27.01 -8.35
N ALA A 181 19.43 26.73 -7.41
CA ALA A 181 20.16 25.46 -7.36
C ALA A 181 19.31 24.22 -7.02
N GLY A 182 17.99 24.37 -6.81
CA GLY A 182 17.09 23.25 -6.49
C GLY A 182 17.08 22.84 -5.01
N LYS A 183 17.53 23.70 -4.09
CA LYS A 183 17.58 23.45 -2.64
C LYS A 183 16.24 22.96 -2.06
N THR A 184 15.15 23.65 -2.39
CA THR A 184 13.80 23.26 -1.96
C THR A 184 13.43 21.86 -2.47
N HIS A 185 13.87 21.51 -3.68
CA HIS A 185 13.57 20.22 -4.30
C HIS A 185 14.32 19.07 -3.63
N ILE A 186 15.63 19.26 -3.38
CA ILE A 186 16.46 18.24 -2.71
C ILE A 186 16.11 18.09 -1.23
N LEU A 187 15.76 19.18 -0.53
CA LEU A 187 15.30 19.12 0.86
C LEU A 187 13.92 18.46 0.99
N SER A 188 13.01 18.72 0.04
CA SER A 188 11.71 18.03 0.00
C SER A 188 11.88 16.54 -0.26
N ALA A 189 12.79 16.17 -1.16
CA ALA A 189 13.14 14.78 -1.42
C ALA A 189 13.77 14.10 -0.18
N LEU A 190 14.68 14.80 0.52
CA LEU A 190 15.26 14.30 1.77
C LEU A 190 14.20 14.10 2.85
N ALA A 191 13.29 15.06 3.04
CA ALA A 191 12.19 14.93 3.98
C ALA A 191 11.29 13.73 3.64
N ALA A 192 10.91 13.57 2.38
CA ALA A 192 10.14 12.43 1.91
C ALA A 192 10.87 11.11 2.15
N GLN A 193 12.19 11.06 1.88
CA GLN A 193 13.02 9.88 2.11
C GLN A 193 13.09 9.49 3.59
N ILE A 194 13.25 10.45 4.50
CA ILE A 194 13.27 10.19 5.96
C ILE A 194 11.95 9.56 6.41
N ILE A 195 10.83 10.06 5.87
CA ILE A 195 9.48 9.56 6.17
C ILE A 195 9.29 8.15 5.60
N GLN A 196 9.64 7.93 4.33
CA GLN A 196 9.44 6.66 3.63
C GLN A 196 10.34 5.54 4.14
N ASN A 197 11.55 5.87 4.58
CA ASN A 197 12.50 4.89 5.11
C ASN A 197 12.20 4.48 6.57
N ASN A 198 11.07 4.91 7.15
CA ASN A 198 10.70 4.66 8.55
C ASN A 198 11.84 5.02 9.54
N GLN A 199 12.58 6.10 9.27
CA GLN A 199 13.65 6.56 10.17
C GLN A 199 13.12 7.31 11.41
N LEU A 200 11.81 7.51 11.48
CA LEU A 200 11.10 8.17 12.57
C LEU A 200 10.53 7.13 13.53
N GLN A 201 10.78 7.29 14.83
CA GLN A 201 10.12 6.53 15.88
C GLN A 201 8.63 6.92 15.99
N ASP A 202 7.84 6.15 16.73
CA ASP A 202 6.44 6.48 16.99
C ASP A 202 6.32 7.86 17.68
N GLY A 203 5.47 8.72 17.13
CA GLY A 203 5.31 10.11 17.58
C GLY A 203 6.35 11.11 17.06
N GLN A 204 7.38 10.66 16.33
CA GLN A 204 8.33 11.57 15.66
C GLN A 204 7.82 11.99 14.27
N GLU A 205 8.08 13.25 13.93
CA GLU A 205 7.73 13.84 12.63
C GLU A 205 8.92 14.63 12.07
N VAL A 206 8.96 14.80 10.74
CA VAL A 206 9.88 15.74 10.10
C VAL A 206 9.29 17.15 10.19
N LEU A 207 9.97 18.05 10.90
CA LEU A 207 9.61 19.46 10.95
C LEU A 207 10.45 20.27 9.97
N VAL A 208 9.80 20.95 9.03
CA VAL A 208 10.42 21.91 8.12
C VAL A 208 10.04 23.33 8.54
N VAL A 209 11.04 24.14 8.89
CA VAL A 209 10.85 25.52 9.33
C VAL A 209 11.40 26.49 8.28
N THR A 210 10.59 27.48 7.91
CA THR A 210 10.96 28.55 6.97
C THR A 210 10.55 29.92 7.51
N LEU A 211 10.92 31.02 6.85
CA LEU A 211 10.56 32.37 7.31
C LEU A 211 9.21 32.87 6.74
N VAL A 212 8.81 32.38 5.56
CA VAL A 212 7.67 32.95 4.81
C VAL A 212 6.64 31.88 4.44
N ASN A 213 5.35 32.25 4.46
CA ASN A 213 4.24 31.33 4.18
C ASN A 213 4.29 30.76 2.75
N SER A 214 4.70 31.56 1.75
CA SER A 214 4.84 31.06 0.38
C SER A 214 5.88 29.92 0.27
N ALA A 215 6.88 29.89 1.14
CA ALA A 215 7.83 28.78 1.21
C ALA A 215 7.20 27.55 1.88
N VAL A 216 6.31 27.74 2.86
CA VAL A 216 5.54 26.66 3.49
C VAL A 216 4.74 25.91 2.42
N ASP A 217 3.91 26.63 1.65
CA ASP A 217 3.08 26.04 0.60
C ASP A 217 3.92 25.32 -0.46
N ASN A 218 5.06 25.90 -0.84
CA ASN A 218 5.99 25.30 -1.79
C ASN A 218 6.60 23.99 -1.28
N PHE A 219 7.02 23.94 -0.01
CA PHE A 219 7.54 22.71 0.59
C PHE A 219 6.45 21.67 0.75
N GLU A 220 5.26 22.05 1.21
CA GLU A 220 4.14 21.12 1.33
C GLU A 220 3.79 20.47 0.00
N ASN A 221 3.60 21.27 -1.05
CA ASN A 221 3.21 20.76 -2.36
C ASN A 221 4.28 19.83 -2.95
N ARG A 222 5.56 20.14 -2.73
CA ARG A 222 6.68 19.33 -3.23
C ARG A 222 6.84 18.04 -2.44
N ILE A 223 6.79 18.10 -1.11
CA ILE A 223 6.85 16.91 -0.24
C ILE A 223 5.67 15.99 -0.55
N LYS A 224 4.43 16.53 -0.62
CA LYS A 224 3.23 15.78 -1.04
C LYS A 224 3.41 15.09 -2.38
N GLY A 225 4.09 15.73 -3.33
CA GLY A 225 4.36 15.19 -4.66
C GLY A 225 5.26 13.95 -4.69
N PHE A 226 6.00 13.65 -3.62
CA PHE A 226 6.81 12.45 -3.50
C PHE A 226 6.07 11.24 -2.92
N PHE A 227 4.79 11.39 -2.53
CA PHE A 227 3.97 10.30 -2.01
C PHE A 227 2.86 9.95 -2.99
N GLU A 228 2.78 8.68 -3.41
CA GLU A 228 1.67 8.18 -4.24
C GLU A 228 0.33 8.30 -3.50
N ASN A 229 0.32 8.01 -2.20
CA ASN A 229 -0.82 8.27 -1.32
C ASN A 229 -0.56 9.52 -0.47
N LYS A 230 -1.24 10.62 -0.80
CA LYS A 230 -1.09 11.91 -0.10
C LYS A 230 -1.52 11.87 1.37
N LEU A 231 -2.35 10.90 1.75
CA LEU A 231 -2.84 10.74 3.13
C LEU A 231 -1.77 10.12 4.05
N THR A 232 -0.87 9.29 3.51
CA THR A 232 0.24 8.65 4.27
C THR A 232 1.22 9.66 4.86
N ALA A 233 1.28 10.88 4.30
CA ALA A 233 2.22 11.91 4.72
C ALA A 233 1.65 12.85 5.79
N LEU A 234 0.32 12.91 5.97
CA LEU A 234 -0.35 13.93 6.81
C LEU A 234 0.07 13.93 8.28
N TYR A 235 0.54 12.79 8.80
CA TYR A 235 0.95 12.65 10.21
C TYR A 235 2.45 12.44 10.41
N LYS A 236 3.26 12.54 9.35
CA LYS A 236 4.70 12.23 9.40
C LYS A 236 5.59 13.44 9.11
N TYR A 237 5.02 14.59 8.76
CA TYR A 237 5.76 15.85 8.66
C TYR A 237 4.87 17.07 8.93
N ARG A 238 5.50 18.16 9.32
CA ARG A 238 4.90 19.50 9.39
C ARG A 238 5.80 20.51 8.70
N VAL A 239 5.16 21.48 8.04
CA VAL A 239 5.85 22.64 7.49
C VAL A 239 5.27 23.87 8.18
N ARG A 240 6.14 24.73 8.71
CA ARG A 240 5.74 25.93 9.47
C ARG A 240 6.66 27.10 9.15
N THR A 241 6.13 28.30 9.34
CA THR A 241 7.01 29.46 9.50
C THR A 241 7.65 29.45 10.88
N LEU A 242 8.77 30.16 11.05
CA LEU A 242 9.40 30.36 12.36
C LEU A 242 8.41 30.99 13.35
N HIS A 243 7.60 31.95 12.88
CA HIS A 243 6.57 32.58 13.69
C HIS A 243 5.45 31.60 14.08
N GLY A 244 4.95 30.80 13.13
CA GLY A 244 3.92 29.80 13.41
C GLY A 244 4.41 28.72 14.38
N LEU A 245 5.67 28.28 14.23
CA LEU A 245 6.27 27.33 15.16
C LEU A 245 6.42 27.92 16.57
N ALA A 246 6.81 29.19 16.69
CA ALA A 246 6.94 29.84 17.99
C ALA A 246 5.60 29.87 18.74
N HIS A 247 4.49 30.10 18.04
CA HIS A 247 3.15 30.03 18.62
C HIS A 247 2.74 28.60 19.05
N ASP A 248 3.20 27.56 18.35
CA ASP A 248 2.87 26.16 18.67
C ASP A 248 3.66 25.62 19.90
N ILE A 249 4.76 26.28 20.30
CA ILE A 249 5.67 25.83 21.37
C ILE A 249 5.41 26.56 22.70
N VAL A 250 4.90 27.80 22.67
CA VAL A 250 4.56 28.60 23.86
C VAL A 250 3.17 28.26 24.35
#